data_AF-A0A497MY53-F1
#
_entry.id   AF-A0A497MY53-F1
#
_cell.length_a   1.000
_cell.length_b   1.000
_cell.length_c   1.000
_cell.angle_alpha   90.00
_cell.angle_beta   90.00
_cell.angle_gamma   90.00
#
_symmetry.space_group_name_H-M   'P 1'
#
loop_
_entity.id
_entity.type
_entity.pdbx_description
1 polymer ?
#
loop_
_entity_poly.entity_id
_entity_poly.type
_entity_poly.pdbx_seq_one_letter_code
_entity_poly.pdbx_strand_id
1 'polypeptide(L)'
;MSRRLLDWFSSRRERQVLENVNKHLGLTEDCVVELERMIKAASRGDLEEKEASFKRLSRMESEADGVRRTLAESLLTKGTLPPTVREDLMELVRAMDWVADWAKEAGRILDLLEFEKIPEEMKRAAERMAGELKGCVLTLRKSINSLTIDPEVSL
;
A
#
# COMPACT_ATOMS: atom_id res chain seq x y z
N MET A 1 -37.02 10.23 16.03
CA MET A 1 -35.90 11.13 15.68
C MET A 1 -34.51 10.46 15.76
N SER A 2 -34.33 9.30 16.40
CA SER A 2 -32.99 8.70 16.62
C SER A 2 -32.44 7.83 15.47
N ARG A 3 -33.28 7.13 14.68
CA ARG A 3 -32.80 6.23 13.61
C ARG A 3 -32.02 6.96 12.50
N ARG A 4 -32.57 8.05 11.96
CA ARG A 4 -31.90 8.84 10.90
C ARG A 4 -30.54 9.40 11.32
N LEU A 5 -30.38 9.77 12.61
CA LEU A 5 -29.09 10.23 13.14
C LEU A 5 -28.10 9.07 13.25
N LEU A 6 -28.54 7.91 13.79
CA LEU A 6 -27.71 6.71 13.88
C LEU A 6 -27.28 6.20 12.51
N ASP A 7 -28.18 6.18 11.53
CA ASP A 7 -27.89 5.80 10.14
C ASP A 7 -26.86 6.76 9.53
N TRP A 8 -27.05 8.07 9.72
CA TRP A 8 -26.09 9.09 9.27
C TRP A 8 -24.70 8.91 9.90
N PHE A 9 -24.60 8.64 11.20
CA PHE A 9 -23.32 8.34 11.86
C PHE A 9 -22.69 7.02 11.37
N SER A 10 -23.50 6.05 10.96
CA SER A 10 -23.06 4.75 10.44
C SER A 10 -22.44 4.91 9.06
N SER A 11 -23.15 5.55 8.13
CA SER A 11 -22.66 5.80 6.78
C SER A 11 -21.39 6.66 6.76
N ARG A 12 -21.26 7.63 7.69
CA ARG A 12 -20.04 8.43 7.82
C ARG A 12 -18.84 7.60 8.27
N ARG A 13 -19.03 6.67 9.21
CA ARG A 13 -17.95 5.78 9.69
C ARG A 13 -17.50 4.82 8.60
N GLU A 14 -18.44 4.26 7.85
CA GLU A 14 -18.14 3.37 6.71
C GLU A 14 -17.33 4.11 5.64
N ARG A 15 -17.72 5.34 5.29
CA ARG A 15 -16.94 6.18 4.37
C ARG A 15 -15.53 6.44 4.88
N GLN A 16 -15.38 6.77 6.17
CA GLN A 16 -14.06 7.03 6.77
C GLN A 16 -13.14 5.80 6.70
N VAL A 17 -13.69 4.60 6.93
CA VAL A 17 -12.95 3.34 6.79
C VAL A 17 -12.48 3.16 5.35
N LEU A 18 -13.37 3.33 4.37
CA LEU A 18 -13.01 3.21 2.95
C LEU A 18 -11.97 4.25 2.50
N GLU A 19 -12.10 5.49 2.96
CA GLU A 19 -11.11 6.55 2.71
C GLU A 19 -9.73 6.17 3.27
N ASN A 20 -9.69 5.63 4.49
CA ASN A 20 -8.44 5.19 5.12
C ASN A 20 -7.83 3.97 4.41
N VAL A 21 -8.65 3.00 3.96
CA VAL A 21 -8.18 1.86 3.15
C VAL A 21 -7.56 2.36 1.84
N ASN A 22 -8.23 3.28 1.14
CA ASN A 22 -7.69 3.89 -0.08
C ASN A 22 -6.41 4.69 0.19
N LYS A 23 -6.33 5.39 1.31
CA LYS A 23 -5.09 6.08 1.72
C LYS A 23 -3.94 5.08 1.94
N HIS A 24 -4.19 4.00 2.68
CA HIS A 24 -3.18 2.94 2.88
C HIS A 24 -2.73 2.35 1.55
N LEU A 25 -3.67 2.11 0.63
CA LEU A 25 -3.37 1.56 -0.69
C LEU A 25 -2.50 2.48 -1.54
N GLY A 26 -2.75 3.79 -1.48
CA GLY A 26 -1.89 4.79 -2.11
C GLY A 26 -0.46 4.76 -1.55
N LEU A 27 -0.32 4.70 -0.22
CA LEU A 27 1.00 4.62 0.42
C LEU A 27 1.74 3.31 0.09
N THR A 28 1.04 2.18 0.05
CA THR A 28 1.61 0.89 -0.39
C THR A 28 2.09 0.96 -1.85
N GLU A 29 1.30 1.58 -2.74
CA GLU A 29 1.72 1.82 -4.14
C GLU A 29 2.97 2.70 -4.20
N ASP A 30 2.98 3.81 -3.47
CA ASP A 30 4.12 4.73 -3.43
C ASP A 30 5.39 4.04 -2.93
N CYS A 31 5.29 3.16 -1.92
CA CYS A 31 6.41 2.33 -1.47
C CYS A 31 6.97 1.45 -2.62
N VAL A 32 6.11 0.77 -3.37
CA VAL A 32 6.56 -0.07 -4.49
C VAL A 32 7.17 0.77 -5.62
N VAL A 33 6.62 1.95 -5.90
CA VAL A 33 7.15 2.90 -6.89
C VAL A 33 8.54 3.39 -6.48
N GLU A 34 8.75 3.73 -5.21
CA GLU A 34 10.07 4.15 -4.72
C GLU A 34 11.07 2.99 -4.71
N LEU A 35 10.65 1.76 -4.43
CA LEU A 35 11.51 0.58 -4.59
C LEU A 35 11.94 0.38 -6.05
N GLU A 36 11.01 0.48 -7.01
CA GLU A 36 11.32 0.40 -8.44
C GLU A 36 12.35 1.49 -8.83
N ARG A 37 12.15 2.72 -8.35
CA ARG A 37 13.08 3.84 -8.57
C ARG A 37 14.45 3.56 -7.97
N MET A 38 14.50 3.04 -6.75
CA MET A 38 15.73 2.69 -6.04
C MET A 38 16.52 1.61 -6.80
N ILE A 39 15.85 0.56 -7.28
CA ILE A 39 16.48 -0.51 -8.09
C ILE A 39 17.09 0.07 -9.36
N LYS A 40 16.35 0.91 -10.09
CA LYS A 40 16.86 1.56 -11.31
C LYS A 40 18.04 2.50 -11.04
N ALA A 41 18.03 3.23 -9.93
CA ALA A 41 19.14 4.09 -9.52
C ALA A 41 20.38 3.25 -9.18
N ALA A 42 20.20 2.19 -8.39
CA ALA A 42 21.25 1.24 -8.03
C ALA A 42 21.86 0.55 -9.27
N SER A 43 21.04 0.16 -10.26
CA SER A 43 21.54 -0.43 -11.51
C SER A 43 22.50 0.48 -12.27
N ARG A 44 22.21 1.80 -12.26
CA ARG A 44 23.01 2.85 -12.91
C ARG A 44 24.20 3.33 -12.09
N GLY A 45 24.37 2.86 -10.85
CA GLY A 45 25.40 3.35 -9.93
C GLY A 45 25.11 4.75 -9.36
N ASP A 46 23.87 5.22 -9.42
CA ASP A 46 23.45 6.50 -8.85
C ASP A 46 23.17 6.35 -7.36
N LEU A 47 24.23 6.44 -6.55
CA LEU A 47 24.18 6.21 -5.11
C LEU A 47 23.39 7.28 -4.36
N GLU A 48 23.44 8.54 -4.82
CA GLU A 48 22.69 9.63 -4.20
C GLU A 48 21.18 9.42 -4.36
N GLU A 49 20.72 9.09 -5.57
CA GLU A 49 19.31 8.79 -5.81
C GLU A 49 18.87 7.49 -5.14
N LYS A 50 19.76 6.48 -5.05
CA LYS A 50 19.50 5.24 -4.29
C LYS A 50 19.18 5.56 -2.83
N GLU A 51 20.06 6.32 -2.15
CA GLU A 51 19.88 6.69 -0.74
C GLU A 51 18.63 7.58 -0.55
N ALA A 52 18.41 8.54 -1.46
CA ALA A 52 17.24 9.40 -1.42
C ALA A 52 15.93 8.60 -1.58
N SER A 53 15.91 7.61 -2.47
CA SER A 53 14.76 6.71 -2.67
C SER A 53 14.51 5.87 -1.42
N PHE A 54 15.56 5.32 -0.78
CA PHE A 54 15.42 4.56 0.46
C PHE A 54 14.84 5.38 1.61
N LYS A 55 15.25 6.65 1.74
CA LYS A 55 14.68 7.58 2.74
C LYS A 55 13.20 7.85 2.49
N ARG A 56 12.80 8.06 1.23
CA ARG A 56 11.38 8.24 0.85
C ARG A 56 10.57 6.98 1.15
N LEU A 57 11.07 5.82 0.73
CA LEU A 57 10.49 4.51 0.99
C LEU A 57 10.24 4.26 2.49
N SER A 58 11.27 4.48 3.32
CA SER A 58 11.17 4.30 4.77
C SER A 58 10.16 5.24 5.42
N ARG A 59 10.04 6.47 4.91
CA ARG A 59 9.03 7.43 5.38
C ARG A 59 7.61 7.00 5.00
N MET A 60 7.42 6.55 3.76
CA MET A 60 6.11 6.12 3.25
C MET A 60 5.59 4.88 3.99
N GLU A 61 6.47 3.90 4.26
CA GLU A 61 6.10 2.73 5.06
C GLU A 61 5.72 3.14 6.50
N SER A 62 6.45 4.08 7.11
CA SER A 62 6.11 4.55 8.45
C SER A 62 4.76 5.28 8.48
N GLU A 63 4.40 5.99 7.41
CA GLU A 63 3.07 6.58 7.25
C GLU A 63 2.00 5.50 7.03
N ALA A 64 2.28 4.48 6.22
CA ALA A 64 1.37 3.37 5.95
C ALA A 64 1.04 2.61 7.25
N ASP A 65 2.05 2.30 8.07
CA ASP A 65 1.87 1.68 9.38
C ASP A 65 1.02 2.54 10.31
N GLY A 66 1.19 3.86 10.28
CA GLY A 66 0.33 4.80 11.00
C GLY A 66 -1.15 4.69 10.58
N VAL A 67 -1.42 4.70 9.27
CA VAL A 67 -2.77 4.55 8.71
C VAL A 67 -3.37 3.19 9.06
N ARG A 68 -2.57 2.12 8.99
CA ARG A 68 -2.97 0.77 9.38
C ARG A 68 -3.41 0.68 10.84
N ARG A 69 -2.67 1.30 11.77
CA ARG A 69 -3.06 1.34 13.19
C ARG A 69 -4.41 2.06 13.36
N THR A 70 -4.59 3.21 12.71
CA THR A 70 -5.88 3.93 12.72
C THR A 70 -7.02 3.09 12.13
N LEU A 71 -6.77 2.34 11.06
CA LEU A 71 -7.73 1.40 10.46
C LEU A 71 -8.10 0.28 11.44
N ALA A 72 -7.11 -0.36 12.06
CA ALA A 72 -7.35 -1.41 13.04
C ALA A 72 -8.18 -0.90 14.22
N GLU A 73 -7.86 0.27 14.77
CA GLU A 73 -8.64 0.91 15.82
C GLU A 73 -10.08 1.20 15.37
N SER A 74 -10.26 1.70 14.15
CA SER A 74 -11.58 2.02 13.57
C SER A 74 -12.43 0.78 13.32
N LEU A 75 -11.80 -0.35 12.96
CA LEU A 75 -12.47 -1.62 12.71
C LEU A 75 -12.76 -2.39 14.01
N LEU A 76 -11.95 -2.22 15.05
CA LEU A 76 -12.12 -2.86 16.37
C LEU A 76 -13.11 -2.11 17.28
N THR A 77 -13.14 -0.78 17.21
CA THR A 77 -14.16 0.00 17.93
C THR A 77 -15.54 -0.32 17.35
N LYS A 78 -16.53 -0.61 18.21
CA LYS A 78 -17.88 -1.12 17.85
C LYS A 78 -18.48 -0.38 16.64
N GLY A 79 -18.16 -0.88 15.46
CA GLY A 79 -18.51 -0.30 14.17
C GLY A 79 -19.87 -0.82 13.72
N THR A 80 -20.49 -0.07 12.81
CA THR A 80 -21.78 -0.39 12.21
C THR A 80 -21.68 -1.47 11.14
N LEU A 81 -20.45 -1.77 10.70
CA LEU A 81 -20.16 -2.85 9.78
C LEU A 81 -20.42 -4.24 10.43
N PRO A 82 -20.99 -5.19 9.67
CA PRO A 82 -21.13 -6.58 10.11
C PRO A 82 -19.76 -7.20 10.48
N PRO A 83 -19.71 -8.10 11.47
CA PRO A 83 -18.45 -8.73 11.90
C PRO A 83 -17.63 -9.36 10.77
N THR A 84 -18.29 -10.06 9.83
CA THR A 84 -17.64 -10.71 8.69
C THR A 84 -16.95 -9.70 7.77
N VAL A 85 -17.63 -8.61 7.43
CA VAL A 85 -17.07 -7.53 6.60
C VAL A 85 -15.85 -6.88 7.27
N ARG A 86 -15.86 -6.76 8.61
CA ARG A 86 -14.70 -6.22 9.33
C ARG A 86 -13.51 -7.18 9.29
N GLU A 87 -13.75 -8.48 9.37
CA GLU A 87 -12.71 -9.50 9.26
C GLU A 87 -12.07 -9.47 7.86
N ASP A 88 -12.88 -9.50 6.80
CA ASP A 88 -12.41 -9.43 5.41
C ASP A 88 -11.59 -8.14 5.15
N LEU A 89 -12.07 -6.99 5.64
CA LEU A 89 -11.34 -5.72 5.51
C LEU A 89 -10.03 -5.72 6.30
N MET A 90 -10.00 -6.31 7.49
CA MET A 90 -8.77 -6.45 8.27
C MET A 90 -7.75 -7.34 7.57
N GLU A 91 -8.19 -8.44 6.94
CA GLU A 91 -7.32 -9.30 6.13
C GLU A 91 -6.76 -8.55 4.92
N LEU A 92 -7.60 -7.79 4.22
CA LEU A 92 -7.17 -6.95 3.10
C LEU A 92 -6.10 -5.94 3.51
N VAL A 93 -6.34 -5.20 4.61
CA VAL A 93 -5.40 -4.21 5.13
C VAL A 93 -4.07 -4.88 5.53
N ARG A 94 -4.10 -6.05 6.17
CA ARG A 94 -2.88 -6.81 6.50
C ARG A 94 -2.11 -7.25 5.25
N ALA A 95 -2.81 -7.71 4.21
CA ALA A 95 -2.15 -8.10 2.96
C ALA A 95 -1.45 -6.91 2.29
N MET A 96 -2.08 -5.72 2.32
CA MET A 96 -1.49 -4.49 1.79
C MET A 96 -0.29 -4.00 2.62
N ASP A 97 -0.34 -4.17 3.94
CA ASP A 97 0.76 -3.87 4.86
C ASP A 97 2.01 -4.71 4.54
N TRP A 98 1.83 -6.02 4.36
CA TRP A 98 2.94 -6.91 3.98
C TRP A 98 3.66 -6.47 2.71
N VAL A 99 2.95 -5.92 1.72
CA VAL A 99 3.58 -5.41 0.50
C VAL A 99 4.50 -4.22 0.82
N ALA A 100 4.07 -3.30 1.67
CA ALA A 100 4.88 -2.14 2.07
C ALA A 100 6.11 -2.57 2.90
N ASP A 101 5.92 -3.49 3.85
CA ASP A 101 6.99 -4.04 4.68
C ASP A 101 8.07 -4.73 3.83
N TRP A 102 7.65 -5.63 2.92
CA TRP A 102 8.59 -6.33 2.04
C TRP A 102 9.26 -5.38 1.05
N ALA A 103 8.58 -4.32 0.60
CA ALA A 103 9.20 -3.32 -0.25
C ALA A 103 10.33 -2.59 0.48
N LYS A 104 10.11 -2.18 1.74
CA LYS A 104 11.12 -1.56 2.59
C LYS A 104 12.28 -2.51 2.89
N GLU A 105 12.01 -3.78 3.20
CA GLU A 105 13.07 -4.75 3.49
C GLU A 105 13.93 -5.02 2.25
N ALA A 106 13.31 -5.13 1.07
CA ALA A 106 14.04 -5.23 -0.20
C ALA A 106 14.91 -3.98 -0.45
N GLY A 107 14.36 -2.78 -0.19
CA GLY A 107 15.11 -1.52 -0.25
C GLY A 107 16.29 -1.50 0.71
N ARG A 108 16.13 -1.99 1.94
CA ARG A 108 17.20 -2.06 2.94
C ARG A 108 18.34 -2.97 2.50
N ILE A 109 18.02 -4.13 1.94
CA ILE A 109 19.02 -5.05 1.38
C ILE A 109 19.77 -4.35 0.24
N LEU A 110 19.05 -3.71 -0.67
CA LEU A 110 19.63 -2.99 -1.81
C LEU A 110 20.51 -1.81 -1.39
N ASP A 111 20.18 -1.13 -0.29
CA ASP A 111 20.98 -0.02 0.25
C ASP A 111 22.38 -0.49 0.66
N LEU A 112 22.48 -1.68 1.25
CA LEU A 112 23.72 -2.30 1.70
C LEU A 112 24.54 -2.94 0.57
N LEU A 113 23.89 -3.29 -0.55
CA LEU A 113 24.54 -3.94 -1.68
C LEU A 113 25.23 -2.93 -2.61
N GLU A 114 26.41 -3.31 -3.10
CA GLU A 114 27.08 -2.69 -4.25
C GLU A 114 26.45 -3.20 -5.54
N PHE A 115 25.18 -2.86 -5.74
CA PHE A 115 24.34 -3.38 -6.83
C PHE A 115 24.93 -3.08 -8.21
N GLU A 116 25.68 -1.99 -8.35
CA GLU A 116 26.37 -1.59 -9.57
C GLU A 116 27.42 -2.62 -10.04
N LYS A 117 27.95 -3.45 -9.14
CA LYS A 117 28.96 -4.49 -9.46
C LYS A 117 28.34 -5.85 -9.83
N ILE A 118 27.03 -6.00 -9.70
CA ILE A 118 26.30 -7.23 -10.02
C ILE A 118 26.20 -7.39 -11.56
N PRO A 119 26.26 -8.61 -12.11
CA PRO A 119 26.03 -8.87 -13.52
C PRO A 119 24.76 -8.23 -14.07
N GLU A 120 24.88 -7.67 -15.28
CA GLU A 120 23.84 -6.91 -15.97
C GLU A 120 22.52 -7.69 -16.16
N GLU A 121 22.61 -9.00 -16.35
CA GLU A 121 21.43 -9.87 -16.47
C GLU A 121 20.58 -9.87 -15.19
N MET A 122 21.22 -9.91 -14.02
CA MET A 122 20.54 -9.87 -12.73
C MET A 122 19.93 -8.50 -12.44
N LYS A 123 20.63 -7.41 -12.81
CA LYS A 123 20.07 -6.05 -12.70
C LYS A 123 18.78 -5.91 -13.50
N ARG A 124 18.79 -6.36 -14.77
CA ARG A 124 17.60 -6.35 -15.62
C ARG A 124 16.49 -7.23 -15.09
N ALA A 125 16.81 -8.39 -14.50
CA ALA A 125 15.82 -9.23 -13.85
C ALA A 125 15.15 -8.52 -12.67
N ALA A 126 15.94 -7.89 -11.80
CA ALA A 126 15.42 -7.11 -10.66
C ALA A 126 14.53 -5.93 -11.12
N GLU A 127 14.94 -5.19 -12.14
CA GLU A 127 14.13 -4.11 -12.71
C GLU A 127 12.79 -4.61 -13.28
N ARG A 128 12.79 -5.75 -14.00
CA ARG A 128 11.55 -6.37 -14.49
C ARG A 128 10.64 -6.79 -13.35
N MET A 129 11.19 -7.48 -12.34
CA MET A 129 10.43 -7.91 -11.16
C MET A 129 9.79 -6.72 -10.44
N ALA A 130 10.52 -5.62 -10.27
CA ALA A 130 9.99 -4.40 -9.65
C ALA A 130 8.87 -3.76 -10.48
N GLY A 131 9.02 -3.74 -11.82
CA GLY A 131 7.99 -3.27 -12.74
C GLY A 131 6.71 -4.11 -12.68
N GLU A 132 6.84 -5.45 -12.63
CA GLU A 132 5.72 -6.36 -12.48
C GLU A 132 5.02 -6.21 -11.13
N LEU A 133 5.79 -6.10 -10.04
CA LEU A 133 5.25 -5.84 -8.70
C LEU A 133 4.38 -4.58 -8.67
N LYS A 134 4.87 -3.49 -9.26
CA LYS A 134 4.09 -2.25 -9.43
C LYS A 134 2.80 -2.48 -10.23
N GLY A 135 2.86 -3.25 -11.31
CA GLY A 135 1.69 -3.64 -12.09
C GLY A 135 0.63 -4.40 -11.27
N CYS A 136 1.08 -5.31 -10.40
CA CYS A 136 0.20 -6.03 -9.48
C CYS A 136 -0.50 -5.09 -8.48
N VAL A 137 0.24 -4.16 -7.86
CA VAL A 137 -0.33 -3.20 -6.90
C VAL A 137 -1.30 -2.22 -7.58
N LEU A 138 -0.98 -1.75 -8.79
CA LEU A 138 -1.90 -0.94 -9.60
C LEU A 138 -3.19 -1.68 -9.93
N THR A 139 -3.10 -2.99 -10.20
CA THR A 139 -4.26 -3.83 -10.48
C THR A 139 -5.11 -4.01 -9.21
N LEU A 140 -4.46 -4.26 -8.06
CA LEU A 140 -5.13 -4.29 -6.75
C LEU A 140 -5.88 -2.97 -6.47
N ARG A 141 -5.24 -1.83 -6.75
CA ARG A 141 -5.87 -0.51 -6.63
C ARG A 141 -7.11 -0.33 -7.49
N LYS A 142 -7.05 -0.75 -8.75
CA LYS A 142 -8.21 -0.72 -9.65
C LYS A 142 -9.34 -1.62 -9.13
N SER A 143 -9.02 -2.81 -8.65
CA SER A 143 -10.00 -3.74 -8.08
C SER A 143 -10.70 -3.16 -6.86
N ILE A 144 -9.95 -2.61 -5.90
CA ILE A 144 -10.51 -1.98 -4.69
C ILE A 144 -11.37 -0.78 -5.06
N ASN A 145 -10.91 0.09 -5.96
CA ASN A 145 -11.71 1.23 -6.43
C ASN A 145 -13.01 0.79 -7.12
N SER A 146 -12.98 -0.31 -7.87
CA SER A 146 -14.18 -0.85 -8.53
C SER A 146 -15.21 -1.37 -7.53
N LEU A 147 -14.77 -1.90 -6.37
CA LEU A 147 -15.68 -2.30 -5.28
C LEU A 147 -16.34 -1.11 -4.58
N THR A 148 -15.75 0.09 -4.69
CA THR A 148 -16.29 1.32 -4.08
C THR A 148 -17.22 2.11 -5.01
N ILE A 149 -17.37 1.70 -6.28
CA ILE A 149 -18.34 2.28 -7.22
C ILE A 149 -19.66 1.52 -7.05
N ASP A 150 -20.76 2.28 -6.89
CA ASP A 150 -22.11 1.78 -6.61
C ASP A 150 -22.52 0.57 -7.48
N PRO A 151 -23.09 -0.50 -6.91
CA PRO A 151 -23.64 -1.63 -7.67
C PRO A 151 -24.74 -1.24 -8.66
N GLU A 152 -25.38 -0.08 -8.49
CA GLU A 152 -26.46 0.40 -9.37
C GLU A 152 -25.98 0.85 -10.76
N VAL A 153 -24.67 1.00 -11.00
CA VAL A 153 -24.13 1.45 -12.30
C VAL A 153 -23.69 0.28 -13.20
N SER A 154 -23.88 -0.97 -12.77
CA SER A 154 -23.48 -2.17 -13.53
C SER A 154 -24.64 -3.03 -14.04
N LEU A 155 -25.83 -2.46 -14.27
CA LEU A 155 -26.93 -3.10 -15.01
C LEU A 155 -27.41 -2.24 -16.19
#